data_AF-A0A3M0SWT3-F1
#
_entry.id   AF-A0A3M0SWT3-F1
#
_cell.length_a   1.000
_cell.length_b   1.000
_cell.length_c   1.000
_cell.angle_alpha   90.00
_cell.angle_beta   90.00
_cell.angle_gamma   90.00
#
_symmetry.space_group_name_H-M   'P 1'
#
loop_
_entity.id
_entity.type
_entity.pdbx_description
1 polymer ?
#
loop_
_entity_poly.entity_id
_entity_poly.type
_entity_poly.pdbx_seq_one_letter_code
_entity_poly.pdbx_strand_id
1 'polypeptide(L)'
;MNNLSYHCKWRIELAKQICEKVKIIEGVKAIVIGGSVARGYADEYSDLEIPIFWDKLLNENTRKLIVKELNAEYFYPYNYEANENNVVVNEFRIDLWHLTVEDEEDTIKGVLVDLKTDFGYSNAMDTIRTCIPLFGEKIVYSWKDRAKGYPKELAIKNIKESLQSIDSTQAELYIQRQNSTLIYEHIANLQKNIFLILLALNKLYFPTFKWMYKSLETFKIKPENIE
;
A
#
# COMPACT_ATOMS: atom_id res chain seq x y z
N MET A 1 -2.55 11.66 17.10
CA MET A 1 -1.24 11.05 16.78
C MET A 1 -0.43 10.73 18.05
N ASN A 2 -1.06 10.25 19.14
CA ASN A 2 -0.42 10.23 20.47
C ASN A 2 0.16 8.88 20.94
N ASN A 3 0.54 7.98 20.02
CA ASN A 3 1.46 6.88 20.36
C ASN A 3 2.10 6.26 19.10
N LEU A 4 2.77 7.07 18.27
CA LEU A 4 3.65 6.50 17.24
C LEU A 4 4.85 5.83 17.91
N SER A 5 5.24 4.65 17.41
CA SER A 5 6.43 3.94 17.87
C SER A 5 7.69 4.80 17.68
N TYR A 6 8.75 4.52 18.44
CA TYR A 6 10.07 5.12 18.20
C TYR A 6 10.47 5.01 16.72
N HIS A 7 10.26 3.83 16.14
CA HIS A 7 10.54 3.49 14.75
C HIS A 7 9.73 4.30 13.71
N CYS A 8 8.49 4.67 14.03
CA CYS A 8 7.72 5.57 13.18
C CYS A 8 8.25 7.00 13.27
N LYS A 9 8.54 7.49 14.48
CA LYS A 9 8.91 8.89 14.73
C LYS A 9 10.17 9.30 13.98
N TRP A 10 11.27 8.55 14.12
CA TRP A 10 12.53 8.94 13.47
C TRP A 10 12.45 8.79 11.95
N ARG A 11 11.70 7.80 11.43
CA ARG A 11 11.47 7.64 9.98
C ARG A 11 10.66 8.80 9.39
N ILE A 12 9.69 9.33 10.13
CA ILE A 12 8.97 10.55 9.73
C ILE A 12 9.92 11.75 9.65
N GLU A 13 10.83 11.91 10.62
CA GLU A 13 11.80 13.01 10.58
C GLU A 13 12.79 12.85 9.40
N LEU A 14 13.26 11.63 9.13
CA LEU A 14 14.07 11.36 7.93
C LEU A 14 13.30 11.67 6.64
N ALA A 15 12.03 11.27 6.55
CA ALA A 15 11.20 11.52 5.38
C ALA A 15 11.00 13.04 5.14
N LYS A 16 10.84 13.84 6.19
CA LYS A 16 10.79 15.30 6.09
C LYS A 16 12.09 15.88 5.52
N GLN A 17 13.25 15.39 5.97
CA GLN A 17 14.55 15.84 5.44
C GLN A 17 14.72 15.50 3.96
N ILE A 18 14.27 14.31 3.55
CA ILE A 18 14.25 13.89 2.13
C ILE A 18 13.30 14.76 1.33
N CYS A 19 12.11 15.03 1.86
CA CYS A 19 11.12 15.90 1.21
C CYS A 19 11.68 17.30 0.94
N GLU A 20 12.44 17.91 1.86
CA GLU A 20 13.04 19.23 1.63
C GLU A 20 13.99 19.25 0.42
N LYS A 21 14.72 18.16 0.17
CA LYS A 21 15.64 18.02 -0.98
C LYS A 21 14.89 17.73 -2.28
N VAL A 22 13.83 16.94 -2.22
CA VAL A 22 13.11 16.46 -3.42
C VAL A 22 12.07 17.46 -3.91
N LYS A 23 11.37 18.16 -3.00
CA LYS A 23 10.23 19.03 -3.36
C LYS A 23 10.58 20.21 -4.27
N ILE A 24 11.86 20.59 -4.32
CA ILE A 24 12.36 21.69 -5.15
C ILE A 24 12.64 21.27 -6.60
N ILE A 25 12.61 19.96 -6.89
CA ILE A 25 12.83 19.42 -8.23
C ILE A 25 11.60 19.74 -9.08
N GLU A 26 11.84 20.26 -10.28
CA GLU A 26 10.78 20.62 -11.21
C GLU A 26 9.89 19.40 -11.52
N GLY A 27 8.57 19.63 -11.48
CA GLY A 27 7.57 18.61 -11.76
C GLY A 27 7.01 17.89 -10.54
N VAL A 28 7.60 18.01 -9.34
CA VAL A 28 7.03 17.43 -8.11
C VAL A 28 5.75 18.18 -7.72
N LYS A 29 4.67 17.43 -7.44
CA LYS A 29 3.35 17.96 -7.07
C LYS A 29 2.92 17.57 -5.66
N ALA A 30 3.28 16.37 -5.22
CA ALA A 30 3.05 15.92 -3.85
C ALA A 30 4.11 14.91 -3.42
N ILE A 31 4.36 14.84 -2.11
CA ILE A 31 5.22 13.82 -1.49
C ILE A 31 4.49 13.36 -0.24
N VAL A 32 4.41 12.04 -0.05
CA VAL A 32 3.77 11.44 1.13
C VAL A 32 4.66 10.35 1.73
N ILE A 33 4.38 9.98 2.97
CA ILE A 33 4.89 8.74 3.58
C ILE A 33 3.83 7.65 3.39
N GLY A 34 4.25 6.48 2.89
CA GLY A 34 3.42 5.29 2.74
C GLY A 34 3.70 4.22 3.80
N GLY A 35 3.42 2.97 3.45
CA GLY A 35 3.89 1.80 4.18
C GLY A 35 3.49 1.67 5.65
N SER A 36 4.34 0.96 6.38
CA SER A 36 4.18 0.70 7.81
C SER A 36 4.30 1.98 8.65
N VAL A 37 5.10 2.96 8.21
CA VAL A 37 5.30 4.23 8.92
C VAL A 37 3.99 5.03 8.98
N ALA A 38 3.30 5.18 7.84
CA ALA A 38 2.04 5.91 7.79
C ALA A 38 0.92 5.25 8.62
N ARG A 39 0.96 3.92 8.73
CA ARG A 39 -0.01 3.11 9.49
C ARG A 39 0.34 2.98 10.98
N GLY A 40 1.52 3.44 11.40
CA GLY A 40 1.97 3.30 12.79
C GLY A 40 2.48 1.89 13.14
N TYR A 41 2.77 1.06 12.13
CA TYR A 41 3.21 -0.33 12.28
C TYR A 41 4.74 -0.50 12.21
N ALA A 42 5.49 0.58 11.94
CA ALA A 42 6.93 0.45 11.73
C ALA A 42 7.67 -0.02 12.99
N ASP A 43 8.60 -0.93 12.76
CA ASP A 43 9.51 -1.56 13.72
C ASP A 43 10.98 -1.39 13.27
N GLU A 44 11.90 -2.16 13.84
CA GLU A 44 13.33 -2.13 13.48
C GLU A 44 13.59 -2.67 12.07
N TYR A 45 12.75 -3.58 11.56
CA TYR A 45 12.90 -4.24 10.26
C TYR A 45 12.23 -3.50 9.11
N SER A 46 11.42 -2.49 9.41
CA SER A 46 10.71 -1.71 8.40
C SER A 46 11.64 -0.79 7.60
N ASP A 47 11.41 -0.69 6.30
CA ASP A 47 11.93 0.38 5.45
C ASP A 47 11.12 1.68 5.60
N LEU A 48 11.43 2.67 4.77
CA LEU A 48 10.67 3.90 4.61
C LEU A 48 10.20 4.01 3.16
N GLU A 49 8.89 3.97 2.96
CA GLU A 49 8.27 4.17 1.65
C GLU A 49 7.87 5.65 1.46
N ILE A 50 8.35 6.26 0.37
CA ILE A 50 8.07 7.66 0.01
C ILE A 50 7.51 7.74 -1.42
N PRO A 51 6.17 7.73 -1.59
CA PRO A 51 5.57 8.07 -2.86
C PRO A 51 5.73 9.55 -3.20
N ILE A 52 6.21 9.80 -4.42
CA ILE A 52 6.44 11.11 -5.01
C ILE A 52 5.57 11.22 -6.25
N PHE A 53 4.65 12.19 -6.24
CA PHE A 53 3.72 12.44 -7.33
C PHE A 53 4.23 13.57 -8.23
N TRP A 54 4.36 13.28 -9.51
CA TRP A 54 4.89 14.17 -10.54
C TRP A 54 3.78 14.68 -11.46
N ASP A 55 4.01 15.82 -12.10
CA ASP A 55 3.18 16.30 -13.22
C ASP A 55 3.20 15.32 -14.39
N LYS A 56 4.41 14.83 -14.69
CA LYS A 56 4.72 13.83 -15.70
C LYS A 56 5.82 12.94 -15.15
N LEU A 57 5.81 11.67 -15.55
CA LEU A 57 6.82 10.73 -15.08
C LEU A 57 8.22 11.26 -15.44
N LEU A 58 9.11 11.23 -14.45
CA LEU A 58 10.45 11.75 -14.61
C LEU A 58 11.27 10.92 -15.61
N ASN A 59 12.28 11.55 -16.21
CA ASN A 59 13.27 10.84 -17.02
C ASN A 59 14.41 10.27 -16.15
N GLU A 60 15.26 9.45 -16.77
CA GLU A 60 16.37 8.79 -16.09
C GLU A 60 17.39 9.77 -15.47
N ASN A 61 17.62 10.93 -16.08
CA ASN A 61 18.57 11.93 -15.57
C ASN A 61 18.05 12.54 -14.27
N THR A 62 16.77 12.94 -14.23
CA THR A 62 16.13 13.43 -13.00
C THR A 62 16.17 12.35 -11.91
N ARG A 63 15.97 11.08 -12.28
CA ARG A 63 15.99 9.95 -11.33
C ARG A 63 17.35 9.80 -10.67
N LYS A 64 18.41 9.81 -11.49
CA LYS A 64 19.81 9.75 -11.00
C LYS A 64 20.17 10.99 -10.18
N LEU A 65 19.64 12.17 -10.52
CA LEU A 65 19.83 13.39 -9.73
C LEU A 65 19.25 13.25 -8.32
N ILE A 66 18.04 12.70 -8.17
CA ILE A 66 17.44 12.47 -6.84
C ILE A 66 18.35 11.59 -5.98
N VAL A 67 18.79 10.44 -6.51
CA VAL A 67 19.68 9.53 -5.79
C VAL A 67 20.98 10.22 -5.38
N LYS A 68 21.55 11.06 -6.26
CA LYS A 68 22.73 11.87 -5.96
C LYS A 68 22.49 12.91 -4.86
N GLU A 69 21.40 13.68 -4.92
CA GLU A 69 21.06 14.73 -3.94
C GLU A 69 20.78 14.17 -2.53
N LEU A 70 20.30 12.93 -2.47
CA LEU A 70 20.10 12.18 -1.24
C LEU A 70 21.38 11.54 -0.71
N ASN A 71 22.50 11.61 -1.45
CA ASN A 71 23.72 10.85 -1.18
C ASN A 71 23.41 9.36 -0.95
N ALA A 72 22.55 8.81 -1.81
CA ALA A 72 22.02 7.47 -1.68
C ALA A 72 22.73 6.50 -2.63
N GLU A 73 22.74 5.22 -2.24
CA GLU A 73 23.22 4.13 -3.07
C GLU A 73 22.07 3.23 -3.49
N TYR A 74 22.15 2.61 -4.67
CA TYR A 74 21.12 1.64 -5.08
C TYR A 74 21.24 0.35 -4.28
N PHE A 75 20.16 -0.05 -3.62
CA PHE A 75 20.06 -1.37 -3.00
C PHE A 75 19.70 -2.44 -4.03
N TYR A 76 18.75 -2.11 -4.92
CA TYR A 76 18.42 -2.88 -6.11
C TYR A 76 18.43 -1.98 -7.35
N PRO A 77 18.55 -2.57 -8.56
CA PRO A 77 18.29 -1.83 -9.80
C PRO A 77 16.91 -1.16 -9.76
N TYR A 78 16.76 -0.09 -10.54
CA TYR A 78 15.47 0.58 -10.69
C TYR A 78 14.40 -0.42 -11.16
N ASN A 79 13.29 -0.45 -10.44
CA ASN A 79 12.15 -1.27 -10.79
C ASN A 79 11.26 -0.50 -11.77
N TYR A 80 11.35 -0.83 -13.06
CA TYR A 80 10.57 -0.18 -14.12
C TYR A 80 9.08 -0.52 -14.06
N GLU A 81 8.70 -1.66 -13.49
CA GLU A 81 7.29 -2.05 -13.36
C GLU A 81 6.60 -1.26 -12.26
N ALA A 82 7.27 -1.08 -11.11
CA ALA A 82 6.75 -0.31 -9.98
C ALA A 82 7.12 1.18 -10.00
N ASN A 83 7.92 1.62 -10.98
CA ASN A 83 8.54 2.94 -11.03
C ASN A 83 9.26 3.33 -9.72
N GLU A 84 10.11 2.45 -9.23
CA GLU A 84 10.64 2.54 -7.87
C GLU A 84 12.18 2.54 -7.82
N ASN A 85 12.71 3.49 -7.04
CA ASN A 85 14.10 3.51 -6.60
C ASN A 85 14.22 2.87 -5.21
N ASN A 86 14.77 1.66 -5.16
CA ASN A 86 15.19 1.00 -3.92
C ASN A 86 16.60 1.49 -3.56
N VAL A 87 16.72 2.36 -2.55
CA VAL A 87 18.00 3.00 -2.20
C VAL A 87 18.36 2.85 -0.72
N VAL A 88 19.62 3.06 -0.41
CA VAL A 88 20.16 3.12 0.94
C VAL A 88 20.68 4.53 1.20
N VAL A 89 20.22 5.16 2.28
CA VAL A 89 20.74 6.44 2.80
C VAL A 89 21.23 6.18 4.21
N ASN A 90 22.53 6.40 4.48
CA ASN A 90 23.15 6.13 5.79
C ASN A 90 22.80 4.73 6.34
N GLU A 91 23.04 3.69 5.54
CA GLU A 91 22.75 2.28 5.87
C GLU A 91 21.27 1.91 6.05
N PHE A 92 20.35 2.85 5.81
CA PHE A 92 18.91 2.63 5.95
C PHE A 92 18.20 2.58 4.60
N ARG A 93 17.32 1.57 4.42
CA ARG A 93 16.58 1.35 3.18
C ARG A 93 15.40 2.31 3.01
N ILE A 94 15.26 2.84 1.81
CA ILE A 94 14.20 3.76 1.43
C ILE A 94 13.72 3.39 0.03
N ASP A 95 12.40 3.26 -0.11
CA ASP A 95 11.74 3.01 -1.37
C ASP A 95 11.09 4.31 -1.86
N LEU A 96 11.62 4.89 -2.93
CA LEU A 96 11.06 6.07 -3.56
C LEU A 96 10.19 5.63 -4.74
N TRP A 97 8.88 5.84 -4.62
CA TRP A 97 7.92 5.46 -5.66
C TRP A 97 7.62 6.68 -6.51
N HIS A 98 7.79 6.57 -7.82
CA HIS A 98 7.59 7.66 -8.75
C HIS A 98 6.29 7.47 -9.53
N LEU A 99 5.28 8.25 -9.15
CA LEU A 99 3.92 8.16 -9.68
C LEU A 99 3.53 9.49 -10.30
N THR A 100 2.60 9.53 -11.25
CA THR A 100 2.04 10.81 -11.70
C THR A 100 0.76 11.17 -10.95
N VAL A 101 0.42 12.45 -10.95
CA VAL A 101 -0.90 12.92 -10.50
C VAL A 101 -2.01 12.26 -11.33
N GLU A 102 -1.77 12.06 -12.63
CA GLU A 102 -2.71 11.38 -13.54
C GLU A 102 -2.93 9.92 -13.14
N ASP A 103 -1.88 9.16 -12.80
CA ASP A 103 -2.00 7.76 -12.35
C ASP A 103 -2.88 7.62 -11.10
N GLU A 104 -2.75 8.55 -10.15
CA GLU A 104 -3.57 8.55 -8.93
C GLU A 104 -5.03 8.94 -9.23
N GLU A 105 -5.24 9.93 -10.09
CA GLU A 105 -6.59 10.30 -10.53
C GLU A 105 -7.30 9.15 -11.25
N ASP A 106 -6.59 8.44 -12.11
CA ASP A 106 -7.07 7.25 -12.80
C ASP A 106 -7.34 6.09 -11.86
N THR A 107 -6.52 5.92 -10.83
CA THR A 107 -6.76 4.95 -9.76
C THR A 107 -8.07 5.26 -9.03
N ILE A 108 -8.25 6.50 -8.56
CA ILE A 108 -9.45 6.89 -7.82
C ILE A 108 -10.70 6.75 -8.70
N LYS A 109 -10.65 7.17 -9.96
CA LYS A 109 -11.75 6.96 -10.91
C LYS A 109 -12.01 5.46 -11.13
N GLY A 110 -10.95 4.70 -11.38
CA GLY A 110 -11.03 3.26 -11.62
C GLY A 110 -11.72 2.51 -10.50
N VAL A 111 -11.43 2.88 -9.24
CA VAL A 111 -12.05 2.25 -8.07
C VAL A 111 -13.46 2.77 -7.79
N LEU A 112 -13.66 4.09 -7.79
CA LEU A 112 -14.92 4.69 -7.35
C LEU A 112 -16.01 4.71 -8.43
N VAL A 113 -15.63 4.75 -9.70
CA VAL A 113 -16.54 4.86 -10.85
C VAL A 113 -16.56 3.57 -11.64
N ASP A 114 -15.39 3.09 -12.08
CA ASP A 114 -15.31 1.89 -12.94
C ASP A 114 -15.37 0.58 -12.14
N LEU A 115 -15.38 0.68 -10.80
CA LEU A 115 -15.48 -0.44 -9.85
C LEU A 115 -14.42 -1.52 -10.11
N LYS A 116 -13.19 -1.11 -10.43
CA LYS A 116 -12.04 -2.00 -10.53
C LYS A 116 -11.72 -2.64 -9.17
N THR A 117 -11.42 -3.92 -9.19
CA THR A 117 -11.18 -4.76 -8.01
C THR A 117 -9.77 -5.31 -7.95
N ASP A 118 -8.90 -4.89 -8.86
CA ASP A 118 -7.51 -5.32 -8.86
C ASP A 118 -6.77 -4.84 -7.60
N PHE A 119 -5.83 -5.67 -7.14
CA PHE A 119 -5.12 -5.40 -5.90
C PHE A 119 -4.25 -4.15 -5.96
N GLY A 120 -3.75 -3.78 -7.14
CA GLY A 120 -2.92 -2.58 -7.31
C GLY A 120 -3.70 -1.30 -7.03
N TYR A 121 -4.85 -1.14 -7.69
CA TYR A 121 -5.74 0.02 -7.52
C TYR A 121 -6.28 0.09 -6.10
N SER A 122 -6.70 -1.05 -5.55
CA SER A 122 -7.16 -1.11 -4.16
C SER A 122 -6.04 -0.75 -3.18
N ASN A 123 -4.80 -1.22 -3.41
CA ASN A 123 -3.67 -0.88 -2.55
C ASN A 123 -3.25 0.59 -2.64
N ALA A 124 -3.28 1.19 -3.83
CA ALA A 124 -3.03 2.61 -4.00
C ALA A 124 -4.07 3.46 -3.23
N MET A 125 -5.35 3.10 -3.30
CA MET A 125 -6.41 3.73 -2.49
C MET A 125 -6.18 3.60 -0.98
N ASP A 126 -5.77 2.43 -0.50
CA ASP A 126 -5.41 2.21 0.91
C ASP A 126 -4.20 3.06 1.33
N THR A 127 -3.19 3.14 0.47
CA THR A 127 -2.00 3.95 0.68
C THR A 127 -2.34 5.44 0.77
N ILE A 128 -3.13 6.00 -0.16
CA ILE A 128 -3.61 7.38 -0.06
C ILE A 128 -4.39 7.60 1.24
N ARG A 129 -5.33 6.72 1.56
CA ARG A 129 -6.17 6.85 2.75
C ARG A 129 -5.32 6.90 4.04
N THR A 130 -4.24 6.14 4.10
CA THR A 130 -3.38 6.03 5.30
C THR A 130 -2.17 6.97 5.29
N CYS A 131 -1.76 7.51 4.14
CA CYS A 131 -0.51 8.25 4.00
C CYS A 131 -0.35 9.45 4.92
N ILE A 132 0.90 9.88 5.17
CA ILE A 132 1.20 11.14 5.85
C ILE A 132 1.68 12.15 4.79
N PRO A 133 0.94 13.24 4.53
CA PRO A 133 1.40 14.27 3.59
C PRO A 133 2.67 14.96 4.09
N LEU A 134 3.65 15.15 3.20
CA LEU A 134 4.87 15.94 3.43
C LEU A 134 4.92 17.19 2.56
N PHE A 135 4.38 17.10 1.34
CA PHE A 135 4.27 18.20 0.39
C PHE A 135 3.01 18.02 -0.48
N GLY A 136 2.45 19.11 -1.01
CA GLY A 136 1.27 19.06 -1.87
C GLY A 136 -0.04 18.78 -1.12
N GLU A 137 -0.13 19.17 0.16
CA GLU A 137 -1.24 18.84 1.07
C GLU A 137 -2.63 19.03 0.47
N LYS A 138 -2.87 20.12 -0.27
CA LYS A 138 -4.17 20.38 -0.89
C LYS A 138 -4.61 19.26 -1.84
N ILE A 139 -3.70 18.75 -2.66
CA ILE A 139 -3.97 17.66 -3.60
C ILE A 139 -4.18 16.36 -2.81
N VAL A 140 -3.26 16.07 -1.88
CA VAL A 140 -3.33 14.84 -1.09
C VAL A 140 -4.60 14.78 -0.26
N TYR A 141 -5.00 15.84 0.44
CA TYR A 141 -6.25 15.85 1.21
C TYR A 141 -7.50 15.72 0.35
N SER A 142 -7.48 16.23 -0.89
CA SER A 142 -8.55 15.98 -1.87
C SER A 142 -8.67 14.49 -2.20
N TRP A 143 -7.55 13.82 -2.48
CA TRP A 143 -7.53 12.38 -2.71
C TRP A 143 -7.96 11.59 -1.47
N LYS A 144 -7.47 11.95 -0.28
CA LYS A 144 -7.85 11.31 0.98
C LYS A 144 -9.34 11.43 1.26
N ASP A 145 -9.97 12.56 0.91
CA ASP A 145 -11.41 12.75 1.07
C ASP A 145 -12.20 11.81 0.14
N ARG A 146 -11.81 11.74 -1.14
CA ARG A 146 -12.39 10.80 -2.11
C ARG A 146 -12.19 9.34 -1.70
N ALA A 147 -11.02 8.99 -1.18
CA ALA A 147 -10.68 7.67 -0.66
C ALA A 147 -11.43 7.29 0.64
N LYS A 148 -12.26 8.18 1.22
CA LYS A 148 -13.25 7.76 2.23
C LYS A 148 -14.45 7.06 1.59
N GLY A 149 -14.75 7.37 0.32
CA GLY A 149 -15.78 6.69 -0.44
C GLY A 149 -15.45 5.21 -0.59
N TYR A 150 -16.46 4.35 -0.55
CA TYR A 150 -16.36 2.93 -0.85
C TYR A 150 -17.73 2.49 -1.38
N PRO A 151 -17.93 2.46 -2.71
CA PRO A 151 -19.24 2.16 -3.31
C PRO A 151 -19.79 0.81 -2.85
N LYS A 152 -21.11 0.71 -2.71
CA LYS A 152 -21.76 -0.55 -2.31
C LYS A 152 -21.55 -1.63 -3.37
N GLU A 153 -21.59 -1.21 -4.63
CA GLU A 153 -21.40 -2.05 -5.80
C GLU A 153 -19.97 -2.62 -5.84
N LEU A 154 -18.96 -1.81 -5.47
CA LEU A 154 -17.59 -2.28 -5.29
C LEU A 154 -17.50 -3.35 -4.21
N ALA A 155 -18.15 -3.11 -3.05
CA ALA A 155 -18.19 -4.10 -1.97
C ALA A 155 -18.80 -5.43 -2.42
N ILE A 156 -19.94 -5.38 -3.10
CA ILE A 156 -20.63 -6.57 -3.62
C ILE A 156 -19.73 -7.31 -4.63
N LYS A 157 -19.04 -6.58 -5.50
CA LYS A 157 -18.16 -7.17 -6.51
C LYS A 157 -16.98 -7.90 -5.86
N ASN A 158 -16.25 -7.23 -4.96
CA ASN A 158 -15.15 -7.85 -4.19
C ASN A 158 -15.60 -9.09 -3.42
N ILE A 159 -16.77 -9.04 -2.77
CA ILE A 159 -17.33 -10.19 -2.03
C ILE A 159 -17.63 -11.35 -2.98
N LYS A 160 -18.29 -11.09 -4.12
CA LYS A 160 -18.63 -12.13 -5.09
C LYS A 160 -17.38 -12.80 -5.68
N GLU A 161 -16.37 -12.01 -6.05
CA GLU A 161 -15.10 -12.53 -6.59
C GLU A 161 -14.39 -13.40 -5.55
N SER A 162 -14.33 -12.96 -4.29
CA SER A 162 -13.69 -13.72 -3.20
C SER A 162 -14.44 -15.01 -2.86
N LEU A 163 -15.79 -14.99 -2.90
CA LEU A 163 -16.62 -16.17 -2.64
C LEU A 163 -16.42 -17.28 -3.67
N GLN A 164 -16.09 -16.95 -4.92
CA GLN A 164 -15.83 -17.97 -5.96
C GLN A 164 -14.62 -18.85 -5.65
N SER A 165 -13.69 -18.35 -4.83
CA SER A 165 -12.49 -19.08 -4.42
C SER A 165 -12.67 -19.85 -3.11
N ILE A 166 -13.83 -19.75 -2.46
CA ILE A 166 -14.17 -20.50 -1.25
C ILE A 166 -14.84 -21.81 -1.66
N ASP A 167 -14.04 -22.86 -1.77
CA ASP A 167 -14.48 -24.22 -2.07
C ASP A 167 -13.84 -25.19 -1.08
N SER A 168 -14.64 -25.92 -0.30
CA SER A 168 -14.13 -26.89 0.68
C SER A 168 -13.94 -28.31 0.12
N THR A 169 -14.38 -28.57 -1.11
CA THR A 169 -14.43 -29.93 -1.68
C THR A 169 -13.05 -30.56 -1.88
N GLN A 170 -12.03 -29.73 -2.10
CA GLN A 170 -10.66 -30.20 -2.32
C GLN A 170 -9.93 -30.56 -1.02
N ALA A 171 -10.37 -30.03 0.12
CA ALA A 171 -9.69 -30.25 1.40
C ALA A 171 -9.71 -31.73 1.81
N GLU A 172 -10.84 -32.41 1.67
CA GLU A 172 -10.98 -33.85 1.98
C GLU A 172 -10.07 -34.71 1.11
N LEU A 173 -9.96 -34.38 -0.19
CA LEU A 173 -9.09 -35.09 -1.12
C LEU A 173 -7.61 -34.94 -0.75
N TYR A 174 -7.18 -33.75 -0.35
CA TYR A 174 -5.79 -33.53 0.07
C TYR A 174 -5.46 -34.24 1.38
N ILE A 175 -6.41 -34.30 2.33
CA ILE A 175 -6.27 -35.06 3.58
C ILE A 175 -6.12 -36.56 3.28
N GLN A 176 -7.01 -37.14 2.46
CA GLN A 176 -6.96 -38.55 2.10
C GLN A 176 -5.65 -38.93 1.40
N ARG A 177 -5.11 -38.02 0.58
CA ARG A 177 -3.82 -38.19 -0.12
C ARG A 177 -2.61 -37.84 0.73
N GLN A 178 -2.80 -37.41 1.98
CA GLN A 178 -1.74 -36.98 2.89
C GLN A 178 -0.82 -35.89 2.30
N ASN A 179 -1.38 -35.02 1.45
CA ASN A 179 -0.63 -33.94 0.81
C ASN A 179 -0.71 -32.66 1.66
N SER A 180 0.14 -32.59 2.68
CA SER A 180 0.18 -31.47 3.63
C SER A 180 0.40 -30.12 2.96
N THR A 181 1.25 -30.06 1.92
CA THR A 181 1.52 -28.81 1.18
C THR A 181 0.24 -28.22 0.59
N LEU A 182 -0.57 -29.04 -0.11
CA LEU A 182 -1.82 -28.57 -0.69
C LEU A 182 -2.87 -28.23 0.38
N ILE A 183 -2.84 -28.91 1.54
CA ILE A 183 -3.70 -28.54 2.68
C ILE A 183 -3.34 -27.13 3.18
N TYR A 184 -2.06 -26.84 3.41
CA TYR A 184 -1.64 -25.53 3.91
C TYR A 184 -1.89 -24.41 2.89
N GLU A 185 -1.62 -24.66 1.60
CA GLU A 185 -1.95 -23.73 0.52
C GLU A 185 -3.46 -23.44 0.49
N HIS A 186 -4.28 -24.49 0.58
CA HIS A 186 -5.73 -24.36 0.57
C HIS A 186 -6.25 -23.54 1.76
N ILE A 187 -5.77 -23.82 2.97
CA ILE A 187 -6.13 -23.06 4.18
C ILE A 187 -5.72 -21.59 4.03
N ALA A 188 -4.49 -21.32 3.55
CA ALA A 188 -4.03 -19.95 3.34
C ALA A 188 -4.89 -19.21 2.31
N ASN A 189 -5.33 -19.89 1.24
CA ASN A 189 -6.21 -19.31 0.23
C ASN A 189 -7.61 -19.00 0.80
N LEU A 190 -8.18 -19.89 1.62
CA LEU A 190 -9.45 -19.63 2.30
C LEU A 190 -9.33 -18.41 3.24
N GLN A 191 -8.27 -18.34 4.04
CA GLN A 191 -8.02 -17.21 4.95
C GLN A 191 -7.89 -15.89 4.18
N LYS A 192 -7.13 -15.87 3.08
CA LYS A 192 -6.97 -14.68 2.22
C LYS A 192 -8.32 -14.22 1.64
N ASN A 193 -9.15 -15.14 1.15
CA ASN A 193 -10.45 -14.78 0.57
C ASN A 193 -11.45 -14.30 1.64
N ILE A 194 -11.45 -14.91 2.82
CA ILE A 194 -12.24 -14.42 3.96
C ILE A 194 -11.79 -13.00 4.34
N PHE A 195 -10.48 -12.74 4.38
CA PHE A 195 -9.95 -11.41 4.65
C PHE A 195 -10.43 -10.37 3.62
N LEU A 196 -10.42 -10.69 2.33
CA LEU A 196 -10.94 -9.80 1.28
C LEU A 196 -12.44 -9.51 1.43
N ILE A 197 -13.23 -10.52 1.79
CA ILE A 197 -14.67 -10.34 2.11
C ILE A 197 -14.83 -9.39 3.29
N LEU A 198 -14.06 -9.59 4.35
CA LEU A 198 -14.13 -8.77 5.55
C LEU A 198 -13.69 -7.32 5.28
N LEU A 199 -12.67 -7.09 4.45
CA LEU A 199 -12.30 -5.74 3.99
C LEU A 199 -13.49 -5.05 3.31
N ALA A 200 -14.14 -5.71 2.37
CA ALA A 200 -15.29 -5.17 1.66
C ALA A 200 -16.48 -4.87 2.60
N LEU A 201 -16.77 -5.76 3.56
CA LEU A 201 -17.80 -5.53 4.58
C LEU A 201 -17.48 -4.33 5.48
N ASN A 202 -16.21 -4.12 5.80
CA ASN A 202 -15.75 -2.98 6.61
C ASN A 202 -15.48 -1.72 5.79
N LYS A 203 -15.73 -1.74 4.46
CA LYS A 203 -15.48 -0.61 3.55
C LYS A 203 -14.02 -0.14 3.59
N LEU A 204 -13.12 -1.12 3.53
CA LEU A 204 -11.68 -0.93 3.55
C LEU A 204 -11.09 -1.40 2.22
N TYR A 205 -10.06 -0.68 1.79
CA TYR A 205 -9.26 -1.04 0.63
C TYR A 205 -8.18 -2.06 1.01
N PHE A 206 -7.61 -2.74 0.02
CA PHE A 206 -6.67 -3.84 0.23
C PHE A 206 -5.30 -3.33 0.68
N PRO A 207 -4.88 -3.62 1.93
CA PRO A 207 -3.63 -3.11 2.48
C PRO A 207 -2.44 -4.04 2.17
N THR A 208 -2.59 -5.08 1.33
CA THR A 208 -1.71 -6.27 1.24
C THR A 208 -1.96 -7.34 2.31
N PHE A 209 -1.62 -8.59 1.99
CA PHE A 209 -1.74 -9.72 2.94
C PHE A 209 -0.73 -9.64 4.10
N LYS A 210 0.37 -8.89 3.95
CA LYS A 210 1.36 -8.66 5.01
C LYS A 210 0.72 -8.03 6.25
N TRP A 211 -0.28 -7.16 6.04
CA TRP A 211 -0.97 -6.45 7.12
C TRP A 211 -2.33 -7.05 7.46
N MET A 212 -2.61 -8.29 7.03
CA MET A 212 -3.90 -8.96 7.26
C MET A 212 -4.32 -8.93 8.74
N TYR A 213 -3.49 -9.47 9.63
CA TYR A 213 -3.80 -9.53 11.07
C TYR A 213 -3.89 -8.14 11.70
N LYS A 214 -2.96 -7.23 11.37
CA LYS A 214 -3.01 -5.83 11.83
C LYS A 214 -4.28 -5.10 11.40
N SER A 215 -4.78 -5.41 10.21
CA SER A 215 -6.02 -4.83 9.69
C SER A 215 -7.24 -5.41 10.41
N LEU A 216 -7.26 -6.72 10.64
CA LEU A 216 -8.35 -7.42 11.36
C LEU A 216 -8.59 -6.88 12.77
N GLU A 217 -7.53 -6.42 13.47
CA GLU A 217 -7.64 -5.73 14.77
C GLU A 217 -8.59 -4.51 14.70
N THR A 218 -8.68 -3.84 13.54
CA THR A 218 -9.46 -2.60 13.34
C THR A 218 -10.89 -2.81 12.85
N PHE A 219 -11.25 -4.05 12.47
CA PHE A 219 -12.53 -4.31 11.82
C PHE A 219 -13.69 -4.27 12.84
N LYS A 220 -14.78 -3.63 12.42
CA LYS A 220 -16.04 -3.59 13.18
C LYS A 220 -16.90 -4.81 12.90
N ILE A 221 -16.81 -5.36 11.69
CA ILE A 221 -17.52 -6.56 11.26
C ILE A 221 -16.48 -7.67 11.11
N LYS A 222 -16.41 -8.59 12.07
CA LYS A 222 -15.57 -9.79 12.04
C LYS A 222 -16.16 -10.91 12.92
N PRO A 223 -15.87 -12.19 12.63
CA PRO A 223 -16.23 -13.31 13.51
C PRO A 223 -15.56 -13.20 14.88
N GLU A 224 -16.14 -13.82 15.90
CA GLU A 224 -15.64 -13.78 17.29
C GLU A 224 -14.25 -14.41 17.47
N ASN A 225 -13.88 -15.37 16.61
CA ASN A 225 -12.60 -16.11 16.66
C ASN A 225 -11.86 -16.04 15.32
N ILE A 226 -11.58 -14.83 14.82
CA ILE A 226 -10.91 -14.64 13.53
C ILE A 226 -9.37 -14.81 13.59
N GLU A 227 -8.81 -14.82 14.80
CA GLU A 227 -7.38 -15.00 15.10
C GLU A 227 -7.10 -16.40 15.65
#